data_AF-A3TTU7-F1
#
_entry.id   AF-A3TTU7-F1
#
_cell.length_a   1.000
_cell.length_b   1.000
_cell.length_c   1.000
_cell.angle_alpha   90.00
_cell.angle_beta   90.00
_cell.angle_gamma   90.00
#
_symmetry.space_group_name_H-M   'P 1'
#
loop_
_entity.id
_entity.type
_entity.pdbx_description
1 polymer ?
#
loop_
_entity_poly.entity_id
_entity_poly.type
_entity_poly.pdbx_seq_one_letter_code
_entity_poly.pdbx_strand_id
1 'polypeptide(L)'
;MNTMTIGKDHMRRGLIALALTGVAACQPAVPDSGAGVGFGNYTEYQQQREAQLTGQRAPLPAAGAVSQESLPGSGQGRVLPGVSIEEADSAESLAADTRAALGANDGTAPLEASPSNPAPVAVNTVGISRENDFEAVDEQRGIAADKALIERNRANYTQVQPEDLPARAGSGPNIVAYALQTSHPIGQQVHRRTNLPGAEGRYQRACASFPSPDLAQTEFLKTGGPERDRRGLDPDGDGYACSWDPRPFRKAAGG
;
A
#
# COMPACT_ATOMS: atom_id res chain seq x y z
N MET A 1 -26.15 90.35 -20.13
CA MET A 1 -25.37 89.12 -20.38
C MET A 1 -24.47 88.92 -19.16
N ASN A 2 -24.85 87.99 -18.27
CA ASN A 2 -24.17 87.77 -16.98
C ASN A 2 -22.94 86.90 -17.18
N THR A 3 -21.79 87.40 -16.74
CA THR A 3 -20.53 86.65 -16.64
C THR A 3 -20.53 85.85 -15.35
N MET A 4 -20.57 84.53 -15.48
CA MET A 4 -20.57 83.58 -14.38
C MET A 4 -19.12 83.31 -13.95
N THR A 5 -18.70 83.91 -12.84
CA THR A 5 -17.41 83.66 -12.20
C THR A 5 -17.44 82.31 -11.50
N ILE A 6 -16.86 81.29 -12.14
CA ILE A 6 -16.66 79.97 -11.52
C ILE A 6 -15.56 80.11 -10.46
N GLY A 7 -15.97 80.08 -9.19
CA GLY A 7 -15.09 80.19 -8.04
C GLY A 7 -14.05 79.07 -7.99
N LYS A 8 -12.80 79.45 -7.69
CA LYS A 8 -11.61 78.61 -7.55
C LYS A 8 -11.82 77.38 -6.63
N ASP A 9 -12.77 77.46 -5.71
CA ASP A 9 -13.13 76.39 -4.77
C ASP A 9 -13.94 75.26 -5.41
N HIS A 10 -14.71 75.52 -6.48
CA HIS A 10 -15.42 74.49 -7.23
C HIS A 10 -14.46 73.67 -8.11
N MET A 11 -13.43 74.32 -8.66
CA MET A 11 -12.39 73.65 -9.45
C MET A 11 -11.51 72.74 -8.58
N ARG A 12 -11.21 73.16 -7.34
CA ARG A 12 -10.46 72.33 -6.38
C ARG A 12 -11.27 71.13 -5.88
N ARG A 13 -12.57 71.30 -5.61
CA ARG A 13 -13.47 70.19 -5.21
C ARG A 13 -13.73 69.23 -6.37
N GLY A 14 -13.84 69.73 -7.61
CA GLY A 14 -13.98 68.90 -8.81
C GLY A 14 -12.75 68.04 -9.09
N LEU A 15 -11.55 68.58 -8.90
CA LEU A 15 -10.28 67.82 -9.06
C LEU A 15 -10.11 66.71 -8.02
N ILE A 16 -10.57 66.92 -6.78
CA ILE A 16 -10.53 65.87 -5.75
C ILE A 16 -11.53 64.74 -6.05
N ALA A 17 -12.73 65.08 -6.53
CA ALA A 17 -13.74 64.08 -6.92
C ALA A 17 -13.30 63.23 -8.14
N LEU A 18 -12.62 63.85 -9.11
CA LEU A 18 -12.05 63.16 -10.27
C LEU A 18 -10.87 62.24 -9.90
N ALA A 19 -10.05 62.65 -8.93
CA ALA A 19 -8.94 61.83 -8.44
C ALA A 19 -9.42 60.58 -7.68
N LEU A 20 -10.52 60.68 -6.91
CA LEU A 20 -11.10 59.54 -6.18
C LEU A 20 -11.78 58.53 -7.11
N THR A 21 -12.29 58.95 -8.27
CA THR A 21 -12.91 58.04 -9.26
C THR A 21 -11.88 57.33 -10.15
N GLY A 22 -10.69 57.92 -10.36
CA GLY A 22 -9.61 57.28 -11.12
C GLY A 22 -8.95 56.07 -10.43
N VAL A 23 -9.00 55.99 -9.09
CA VAL A 23 -8.34 54.91 -8.33
C VAL A 23 -9.15 53.61 -8.32
N ALA A 24 -10.48 53.67 -8.47
CA ALA A 24 -11.33 52.48 -8.47
C ALA A 24 -11.31 51.68 -9.81
N ALA A 25 -10.74 52.26 -10.88
CA ALA A 25 -10.67 51.62 -12.20
C ALA A 25 -9.41 50.76 -12.42
N CYS A 26 -8.47 50.76 -11.47
CA CYS A 26 -7.20 50.02 -11.57
C CYS A 26 -7.14 48.80 -10.63
N GLN A 27 -8.28 48.23 -10.24
CA GLN A 27 -8.29 46.98 -9.48
C GLN A 27 -8.45 45.80 -10.45
N PRO A 28 -7.45 44.90 -10.58
CA PRO A 28 -7.61 43.69 -11.37
C PRO A 28 -8.76 42.85 -10.79
N ALA A 29 -9.55 42.23 -11.67
CA ALA A 29 -10.57 41.27 -11.24
C ALA A 29 -9.90 40.22 -10.34
N VAL A 30 -10.28 40.19 -9.06
CA VAL A 30 -9.79 39.18 -8.12
C VAL A 30 -10.24 37.83 -8.68
N PRO A 31 -9.31 36.91 -8.99
CA PRO A 31 -9.68 35.56 -9.41
C PRO A 31 -10.55 34.93 -8.34
N ASP A 32 -11.65 34.29 -8.75
CA ASP A 32 -12.53 33.54 -7.85
C ASP A 32 -11.76 32.34 -7.27
N SER A 33 -11.05 32.56 -6.18
CA SER A 33 -10.38 31.51 -5.40
C SER A 33 -11.37 30.57 -4.69
N GLY A 34 -12.68 30.81 -4.84
CA GLY A 34 -13.77 29.92 -4.42
C GLY A 34 -14.16 28.89 -5.48
N ALA A 35 -13.61 28.98 -6.70
CA ALA A 35 -13.68 27.90 -7.69
C ALA A 35 -12.79 26.74 -7.21
N GLY A 36 -13.38 25.86 -6.40
CA GLY A 36 -12.73 24.72 -5.80
C GLY A 36 -11.98 23.85 -6.82
N VAL A 37 -10.99 23.11 -6.31
CA VAL A 37 -10.18 22.16 -7.07
C VAL A 37 -11.02 20.98 -7.59
N GLY A 38 -11.78 21.19 -8.66
CA GLY A 38 -12.38 20.12 -9.47
C GLY A 38 -13.42 19.20 -8.80
N PHE A 39 -13.83 19.46 -7.56
CA PHE A 39 -14.81 18.63 -6.84
C PHE A 39 -15.86 19.52 -6.13
N GLY A 40 -16.76 20.11 -6.90
CA GLY A 40 -17.95 20.80 -6.38
C GLY A 40 -17.77 22.26 -5.95
N ASN A 41 -18.90 22.90 -5.60
CA ASN A 41 -18.92 24.28 -5.10
C ASN A 41 -18.67 24.32 -3.57
N TYR A 42 -18.12 25.42 -3.05
CA TYR A 42 -17.82 25.56 -1.61
C TYR A 42 -19.05 25.38 -0.70
N THR A 43 -20.24 25.75 -1.19
CA THR A 43 -21.51 25.56 -0.49
C THR A 43 -21.87 24.09 -0.30
N GLU A 44 -21.59 23.22 -1.26
CA GLU A 44 -21.77 21.76 -1.17
C GLU A 44 -20.84 21.14 -0.13
N TYR A 45 -19.59 21.61 -0.10
CA TYR A 45 -18.61 21.17 0.90
C TYR A 45 -19.04 21.50 2.33
N GLN A 46 -19.55 22.72 2.54
CA GLN A 46 -20.07 23.14 3.85
C GLN A 46 -21.27 22.28 4.28
N GLN A 47 -22.21 22.01 3.36
CA GLN A 47 -23.38 21.17 3.65
C GLN A 47 -22.99 19.71 3.99
N GLN A 48 -22.05 19.12 3.26
CA GLN A 48 -21.57 17.76 3.57
C GLN A 48 -20.83 17.70 4.90
N ARG A 49 -20.04 18.72 5.22
CA ARG A 49 -19.35 18.84 6.51
C ARG A 49 -20.34 19.01 7.66
N GLU A 50 -21.38 19.83 7.51
CA GLU A 50 -22.42 19.98 8.53
C GLU A 50 -23.20 18.68 8.75
N ALA A 51 -23.54 17.94 7.69
CA ALA A 51 -24.22 16.64 7.80
C ALA A 51 -23.36 15.57 8.53
N GLN A 52 -22.04 15.62 8.36
CA GLN A 52 -21.11 14.75 9.08
C GLN A 52 -21.00 15.14 10.57
N LEU A 53 -21.05 16.44 10.88
CA LEU A 53 -20.97 16.96 12.24
C LEU A 53 -22.27 16.75 13.03
N THR A 54 -23.43 16.77 12.38
CA THR A 54 -24.74 16.50 13.02
C THR A 54 -25.03 15.00 13.19
N GLY A 55 -24.10 14.12 12.81
CA GLY A 55 -24.21 12.68 13.02
C GLY A 55 -25.23 11.99 12.11
N GLN A 56 -25.73 12.66 11.07
CA GLN A 56 -26.58 12.05 10.05
C GLN A 56 -25.72 11.24 9.08
N ARG A 57 -25.32 10.05 9.54
CA ARG A 57 -24.67 9.03 8.72
C ARG A 57 -25.69 8.53 7.69
N ALA A 58 -25.46 8.80 6.41
CA ALA A 58 -26.18 8.11 5.35
C ALA A 58 -26.12 6.59 5.60
N PRO A 59 -27.22 5.84 5.42
CA PRO A 59 -27.25 4.42 5.72
C PRO A 59 -26.20 3.70 4.86
N LEU A 60 -25.25 3.06 5.53
CA LEU A 60 -24.32 2.13 4.88
C LEU A 60 -25.14 0.99 4.26
N PRO A 61 -24.82 0.54 3.03
CA PRO A 61 -25.46 -0.64 2.46
C PRO A 61 -25.24 -1.82 3.39
N ALA A 62 -26.27 -2.64 3.60
CA ALA A 62 -26.20 -3.84 4.43
C ALA A 62 -25.09 -4.77 3.90
N ALA A 63 -24.31 -5.35 4.81
CA ALA A 63 -23.31 -6.36 4.46
C ALA A 63 -24.01 -7.51 3.73
N GLY A 64 -23.50 -7.87 2.55
CA GLY A 64 -23.99 -9.01 1.79
C GLY A 64 -23.86 -10.30 2.61
N ALA A 65 -24.89 -11.14 2.59
CA ALA A 65 -24.87 -12.42 3.29
C ALA A 65 -23.73 -13.29 2.75
N VAL A 66 -22.88 -13.79 3.66
CA VAL A 66 -21.87 -14.80 3.35
C VAL A 66 -22.54 -16.17 3.29
N SER A 67 -22.58 -16.77 2.10
CA SER A 67 -23.00 -18.15 1.93
C SER A 67 -21.91 -19.09 2.43
N GLN A 68 -22.27 -20.03 3.30
CA GLN A 68 -21.43 -21.15 3.70
C GLN A 68 -21.86 -22.38 2.91
N GLU A 69 -20.92 -23.03 2.24
CA GLU A 69 -21.14 -24.29 1.55
C GLU A 69 -20.41 -25.40 2.30
N SER A 70 -21.17 -26.35 2.83
CA SER A 70 -20.63 -27.57 3.45
C SER A 70 -20.37 -28.61 2.37
N LEU A 71 -19.10 -29.00 2.21
CA LEU A 71 -18.74 -30.09 1.30
C LEU A 71 -19.27 -31.44 1.83
N PRO A 72 -19.96 -32.24 1.01
CA PRO A 72 -20.37 -33.57 1.41
C PRO A 72 -19.19 -34.55 1.40
N GLY A 73 -18.66 -34.81 2.61
CA GLY A 73 -18.29 -36.16 3.08
C GLY A 73 -16.92 -36.72 2.73
N SER A 74 -16.09 -36.92 3.76
CA SER A 74 -15.41 -38.22 4.02
C SER A 74 -14.76 -38.20 5.40
N GLY A 75 -15.47 -38.71 6.40
CA GLY A 75 -15.00 -38.84 7.78
C GLY A 75 -15.99 -39.64 8.60
N GLN A 76 -16.20 -40.90 8.23
CA GLN A 76 -16.96 -41.85 9.04
C GLN A 76 -16.18 -42.13 10.33
N GLY A 77 -16.39 -41.30 11.35
CA GLY A 77 -16.20 -41.71 12.73
C GLY A 77 -17.31 -42.71 13.06
N ARG A 78 -16.96 -43.99 13.23
CA ARG A 78 -17.88 -45.01 13.73
C ARG A 78 -18.30 -44.64 15.15
N VAL A 79 -19.47 -44.01 15.30
CA VAL A 79 -20.17 -43.90 16.58
C VAL A 79 -20.75 -45.28 16.87
N LEU A 80 -20.31 -45.90 17.96
CA LEU A 80 -20.92 -47.10 18.51
C LEU A 80 -22.34 -46.72 18.99
N PRO A 81 -23.39 -47.51 18.67
CA PRO A 81 -24.74 -47.22 19.14
C PRO A 81 -24.81 -47.46 20.64
N GLY A 82 -25.03 -46.40 21.43
CA GLY A 82 -25.21 -46.48 22.89
C GLY A 82 -24.60 -45.35 23.71
N VAL A 83 -23.81 -44.45 23.10
CA VAL A 83 -23.22 -43.31 23.82
C VAL A 83 -23.97 -42.03 23.44
N SER A 84 -25.05 -41.75 24.15
CA SER A 84 -25.61 -40.41 24.25
C SER A 84 -24.80 -39.65 25.30
N ILE A 85 -23.97 -38.71 24.87
CA ILE A 85 -23.37 -37.72 25.78
C ILE A 85 -24.47 -36.71 26.07
N GLU A 86 -25.30 -37.01 27.06
CA GLU A 86 -26.15 -35.99 27.69
C GLU A 86 -25.36 -35.33 28.81
N GLU A 87 -25.30 -34.01 28.71
CA GLU A 87 -24.60 -33.08 29.60
C GLU A 87 -25.33 -33.05 30.96
N ALA A 88 -25.03 -33.97 31.86
CA ALA A 88 -25.45 -33.90 33.27
C ALA A 88 -24.52 -34.69 34.21
N ASP A 89 -23.87 -33.95 35.12
CA ASP A 89 -23.23 -34.37 36.38
C ASP A 89 -22.17 -35.50 36.32
N SER A 90 -21.01 -35.14 35.79
CA SER A 90 -19.90 -36.03 35.40
C SER A 90 -19.04 -36.60 36.53
N ALA A 91 -19.33 -36.34 37.81
CA ALA A 91 -18.57 -36.91 38.93
C ALA A 91 -19.19 -38.21 39.45
N GLU A 92 -20.50 -38.20 39.72
CA GLU A 92 -21.21 -39.35 40.29
C GLU A 92 -21.39 -40.46 39.27
N SER A 93 -21.69 -40.11 38.00
CA SER A 93 -21.75 -41.05 36.88
C SER A 93 -20.39 -41.72 36.64
N LEU A 94 -19.31 -40.93 36.65
CA LEU A 94 -17.96 -41.46 36.47
C LEU A 94 -17.54 -42.35 37.65
N ALA A 95 -17.92 -42.01 38.88
CA ALA A 95 -17.66 -42.84 40.05
C ALA A 95 -18.47 -44.14 40.05
N ALA A 96 -19.69 -44.13 39.52
CA ALA A 96 -20.52 -45.33 39.34
C ALA A 96 -19.92 -46.27 38.29
N ASP A 97 -19.52 -45.73 37.12
CA ASP A 97 -18.87 -46.48 36.05
C ASP A 97 -17.51 -47.04 36.50
N THR A 98 -16.74 -46.25 37.27
CA THR A 98 -15.45 -46.70 37.80
C THR A 98 -15.63 -47.85 38.80
N ARG A 99 -16.64 -47.81 39.68
CA ARG A 99 -16.92 -48.95 40.58
C ARG A 99 -17.40 -50.19 39.84
N ALA A 100 -18.20 -50.02 38.79
CA ALA A 100 -18.64 -51.13 37.95
C ALA A 100 -17.46 -51.81 37.24
N ALA A 101 -16.51 -51.02 36.71
CA ALA A 101 -15.30 -51.52 36.06
C ALA A 101 -14.33 -52.20 37.05
N LEU A 102 -14.21 -51.68 38.29
CA LEU A 102 -13.37 -52.29 39.32
C LEU A 102 -13.98 -53.56 39.91
N GLY A 103 -15.31 -53.63 40.04
CA GLY A 103 -16.03 -54.82 40.51
C GLY A 103 -16.06 -55.98 39.51
N ALA A 104 -15.78 -55.70 38.23
CA ALA A 104 -15.65 -56.70 37.16
C ALA A 104 -14.25 -57.34 37.07
N ASN A 105 -13.34 -57.06 38.03
CA ASN A 105 -12.13 -57.88 38.18
C ASN A 105 -12.53 -59.21 38.83
N ASP A 106 -12.43 -60.31 38.09
CA ASP A 106 -12.79 -61.69 38.46
C ASP A 106 -11.96 -62.28 39.64
N GLY A 107 -11.38 -61.45 40.51
CA GLY A 107 -10.55 -61.88 41.64
C GLY A 107 -9.18 -62.44 41.26
N THR A 108 -8.84 -62.49 39.97
CA THR A 108 -7.49 -62.81 39.50
C THR A 108 -6.52 -61.68 39.89
N ALA A 109 -5.47 -62.04 40.64
CA ALA A 109 -4.41 -61.11 40.97
C ALA A 109 -3.81 -60.49 39.70
N PRO A 110 -3.58 -59.16 39.67
CA PRO A 110 -2.88 -58.52 38.56
C PRO A 110 -1.56 -59.24 38.28
N LEU A 111 -1.28 -59.51 37.01
CA LEU A 111 0.00 -60.10 36.61
C LEU A 111 1.12 -59.10 36.97
N GLU A 112 1.88 -59.41 38.01
CA GLU A 112 3.03 -58.61 38.43
C GLU A 112 4.11 -58.61 37.33
N ALA A 113 4.68 -57.44 37.04
CA ALA A 113 5.76 -57.27 36.08
C ALA A 113 7.08 -57.83 36.63
N SER A 114 7.17 -59.15 36.75
CA SER A 114 8.38 -59.88 37.12
C SER A 114 9.18 -60.28 35.88
N PRO A 115 10.52 -60.28 35.92
CA PRO A 115 11.36 -60.90 34.88
C PRO A 115 11.10 -62.40 34.68
N SER A 116 10.44 -63.04 35.66
CA SER A 116 10.01 -64.44 35.57
C SER A 116 8.66 -64.63 34.87
N ASN A 117 7.95 -63.55 34.52
CA ASN A 117 6.73 -63.62 33.71
C ASN A 117 7.11 -63.62 32.22
N PRO A 118 6.39 -64.40 31.38
CA PRO A 118 6.60 -64.37 29.93
C PRO A 118 6.32 -62.97 29.38
N ALA A 119 7.17 -62.50 28.45
CA ALA A 119 7.03 -61.17 27.84
C ALA A 119 5.70 -61.05 27.07
N PRO A 120 5.01 -59.89 27.13
CA PRO A 120 3.79 -59.67 26.37
C PRO A 120 4.10 -59.68 24.87
N VAL A 121 3.28 -60.42 24.12
CA VAL A 121 3.43 -60.54 22.66
C VAL A 121 2.86 -59.27 22.04
N ALA A 122 3.71 -58.39 21.52
CA ALA A 122 3.21 -57.32 20.66
C ALA A 122 2.65 -57.99 19.40
N VAL A 123 1.39 -57.71 19.02
CA VAL A 123 0.79 -58.32 17.83
C VAL A 123 -0.21 -57.39 17.12
N ASN A 124 -0.23 -57.41 15.79
CA ASN A 124 -1.26 -56.81 14.94
C ASN A 124 -2.47 -57.76 14.80
N THR A 125 -3.50 -57.39 14.03
CA THR A 125 -4.75 -58.16 13.84
C THR A 125 -4.57 -59.57 13.24
N VAL A 126 -3.34 -59.95 12.87
CA VAL A 126 -2.95 -61.30 12.43
C VAL A 126 -1.86 -61.94 13.31
N GLY A 127 -1.43 -61.30 14.40
CA GLY A 127 -0.50 -61.92 15.35
C GLY A 127 0.98 -61.50 15.27
N ILE A 128 1.35 -60.30 14.76
CA ILE A 128 2.77 -59.89 14.61
C ILE A 128 3.14 -58.57 15.32
N SER A 129 4.22 -58.56 16.13
CA SER A 129 4.80 -57.39 16.83
C SER A 129 5.07 -56.21 15.90
N ARG A 130 4.73 -54.99 16.33
CA ARG A 130 4.64 -53.79 15.47
C ARG A 130 5.67 -52.71 15.76
N GLU A 131 6.79 -53.05 16.40
CA GLU A 131 7.70 -52.00 16.85
C GLU A 131 8.78 -51.64 15.82
N ASN A 132 9.05 -52.47 14.79
CA ASN A 132 10.05 -52.21 13.75
C ASN A 132 9.87 -53.08 12.47
N ASP A 133 8.64 -53.24 11.96
CA ASP A 133 8.42 -53.96 10.70
C ASP A 133 8.58 -53.00 9.50
N PHE A 134 9.78 -52.99 8.92
CA PHE A 134 10.12 -52.20 7.72
C PHE A 134 9.67 -52.87 6.41
N GLU A 135 9.28 -54.15 6.44
CA GLU A 135 8.81 -54.91 5.28
C GLU A 135 7.38 -54.48 4.91
N ALA A 136 6.53 -54.21 5.92
CA ALA A 136 5.20 -53.62 5.73
C ALA A 136 5.23 -52.19 5.12
N VAL A 137 6.33 -51.46 5.27
CA VAL A 137 6.54 -50.15 4.64
C VAL A 137 7.02 -50.31 3.19
N ASP A 138 7.80 -51.34 2.89
CA ASP A 138 8.29 -51.65 1.54
C ASP A 138 7.16 -52.09 0.60
N GLU A 139 6.16 -52.81 1.12
CA GLU A 139 4.93 -53.15 0.37
C GLU A 139 4.06 -51.91 0.03
N GLN A 140 4.13 -50.83 0.82
CA GLN A 140 3.29 -49.65 0.61
C GLN A 140 3.81 -48.74 -0.52
N ARG A 141 5.13 -48.69 -0.75
CA ARG A 141 5.74 -47.99 -1.88
C ARG A 141 7.05 -48.65 -2.31
N GLY A 142 6.99 -49.46 -3.36
CA GLY A 142 8.19 -50.03 -3.97
C GLY A 142 9.06 -48.97 -4.66
N ILE A 143 10.38 -49.20 -4.65
CA ILE A 143 11.41 -48.36 -5.28
C ILE A 143 11.10 -48.03 -6.75
N ALA A 144 10.50 -48.98 -7.47
CA ALA A 144 10.09 -48.80 -8.87
C ALA A 144 8.95 -47.78 -9.03
N ALA A 145 8.00 -47.76 -8.08
CA ALA A 145 6.90 -46.79 -8.08
C ALA A 145 7.40 -45.37 -7.78
N ASP A 146 8.35 -45.25 -6.86
CA ASP A 146 9.00 -43.98 -6.54
C ASP A 146 9.82 -43.44 -7.72
N LYS A 147 10.56 -44.33 -8.41
CA LYS A 147 11.27 -43.95 -9.64
C LYS A 147 10.32 -43.42 -10.72
N ALA A 148 9.20 -44.11 -10.96
CA ALA A 148 8.19 -43.67 -11.93
C ALA A 148 7.57 -42.31 -11.56
N LEU A 149 7.37 -42.06 -10.27
CA LEU A 149 6.84 -40.79 -9.77
C LEU A 149 7.85 -39.64 -9.93
N ILE A 150 9.13 -39.90 -9.65
CA ILE A 150 10.22 -38.93 -9.88
C ILE A 150 10.36 -38.63 -11.38
N GLU A 151 10.30 -39.65 -12.24
CA GLU A 151 10.37 -39.47 -13.70
C GLU A 151 9.19 -38.65 -14.22
N ARG A 152 7.96 -38.94 -13.75
CA ARG A 152 6.77 -38.13 -14.07
C ARG A 152 6.91 -36.69 -13.58
N ASN A 153 7.41 -36.49 -12.36
CA ASN A 153 7.58 -35.15 -11.81
C ASN A 153 8.66 -34.37 -12.57
N ARG A 154 9.76 -35.03 -12.97
CA ARG A 154 10.80 -34.43 -13.82
C ARG A 154 10.29 -34.11 -15.22
N ALA A 155 9.48 -34.98 -15.81
CA ALA A 155 8.89 -34.76 -17.14
C ALA A 155 7.93 -33.55 -17.14
N ASN A 156 7.29 -33.26 -16.00
CA ASN A 156 6.39 -32.12 -15.84
C ASN A 156 7.06 -30.88 -15.22
N TYR A 157 8.33 -30.97 -14.82
CA TYR A 157 9.03 -29.85 -14.20
C TYR A 157 9.48 -28.87 -15.27
N THR A 158 8.89 -27.68 -15.27
CA THR A 158 9.36 -26.54 -16.08
C THR A 158 9.89 -25.48 -15.14
N GLN A 159 11.17 -25.15 -15.28
CA GLN A 159 11.78 -24.04 -14.56
C GLN A 159 11.59 -22.76 -15.37
N VAL A 160 10.78 -21.83 -14.85
CA VAL A 160 10.65 -20.50 -15.42
C VAL A 160 11.82 -19.66 -14.92
N GLN A 161 12.65 -19.19 -15.84
CA GLN A 161 13.73 -18.28 -15.49
C GLN A 161 13.16 -16.89 -15.19
N PRO A 162 13.74 -16.15 -14.22
CA PRO A 162 13.37 -14.76 -14.01
C PRO A 162 13.68 -13.96 -15.28
N GLU A 163 12.64 -13.45 -15.94
CA GLU A 163 12.78 -12.47 -17.01
C GLU A 163 13.01 -11.09 -16.38
N ASP A 164 13.94 -10.31 -16.93
CA ASP A 164 14.14 -8.92 -16.51
C ASP A 164 12.86 -8.12 -16.76
N LEU A 165 12.47 -7.29 -15.79
CA LEU A 165 11.33 -6.39 -15.95
C LEU A 165 11.57 -5.50 -17.17
N PRO A 166 10.59 -5.36 -18.08
CA PRO A 166 10.76 -4.53 -19.27
C PRO A 166 11.10 -3.10 -18.87
N ALA A 167 12.17 -2.56 -19.46
CA ALA A 167 12.52 -1.16 -19.29
C ALA A 167 11.33 -0.29 -19.70
N ARG A 168 10.90 0.63 -18.82
CA ARG A 168 9.76 1.52 -19.10
C ARG A 168 10.06 2.36 -20.33
N ALA A 169 9.51 1.96 -21.48
CA ALA A 169 9.59 2.73 -22.71
C ALA A 169 8.70 3.99 -22.59
N GLY A 170 9.28 5.17 -22.84
CA GLY A 170 8.53 6.43 -22.88
C GLY A 170 8.36 7.17 -21.56
N SER A 171 9.03 6.77 -20.47
CA SER A 171 9.20 7.66 -19.32
C SER A 171 10.08 8.83 -19.77
N GLY A 172 9.58 10.05 -19.69
CA GLY A 172 10.45 11.23 -19.79
C GLY A 172 11.56 11.20 -18.74
N PRO A 173 12.44 12.22 -18.73
CA PRO A 173 13.54 12.29 -17.77
C PRO A 173 13.07 12.05 -16.34
N ASN A 174 13.76 11.16 -15.62
CA ASN A 174 13.42 10.84 -14.24
C ASN A 174 14.18 11.77 -13.29
N ILE A 175 13.46 12.75 -12.73
CA ILE A 175 14.05 13.72 -11.79
C ILE A 175 14.56 13.08 -10.50
N VAL A 176 13.97 11.95 -10.07
CA VAL A 176 14.43 11.21 -8.88
C VAL A 176 15.77 10.56 -9.18
N ALA A 177 15.90 9.89 -10.33
CA ALA A 177 17.18 9.30 -10.76
C ALA A 177 18.26 10.38 -10.87
N TYR A 178 17.92 11.55 -11.43
CA TYR A 178 18.83 12.69 -11.51
C TYR A 178 19.25 13.20 -10.12
N ALA A 179 18.29 13.30 -9.18
CA ALA A 179 18.58 13.70 -7.80
C ALA A 179 19.56 12.74 -7.10
N LEU A 180 19.45 11.44 -7.36
CA LEU A 180 20.31 10.40 -6.77
C LEU A 180 21.69 10.31 -7.42
N GLN A 181 21.80 10.66 -8.70
CA GLN A 181 23.07 10.67 -9.43
C GLN A 181 23.94 11.88 -9.08
N THR A 182 23.32 13.01 -8.75
CA THR A 182 24.00 14.25 -8.38
C THR A 182 24.25 14.31 -6.87
N SER A 183 25.33 14.99 -6.44
CA SER A 183 25.73 15.05 -5.02
C SER A 183 26.02 16.47 -4.52
N HIS A 184 26.22 17.45 -5.40
CA HIS A 184 26.51 18.82 -5.00
C HIS A 184 25.27 19.51 -4.39
N PRO A 185 25.47 20.47 -3.46
CA PRO A 185 24.42 21.34 -2.95
C PRO A 185 23.85 22.27 -4.03
N ILE A 186 22.69 22.84 -3.73
CA ILE A 186 22.05 23.91 -4.53
C ILE A 186 22.94 25.15 -4.53
N GLY A 187 23.02 25.83 -5.67
CA GLY A 187 23.83 27.02 -5.92
C GLY A 187 25.31 26.72 -6.19
N GLN A 188 25.75 25.46 -6.11
CA GLN A 188 27.11 25.10 -6.51
C GLN A 188 27.19 24.96 -8.01
N GLN A 189 27.82 25.95 -8.66
CA GLN A 189 28.07 25.91 -10.09
C GLN A 189 28.94 24.70 -10.48
N VAL A 190 28.35 23.79 -11.25
CA VAL A 190 29.02 22.63 -11.87
C VAL A 190 29.05 22.76 -13.39
N HIS A 191 28.14 23.53 -13.98
CA HIS A 191 28.07 23.84 -15.40
C HIS A 191 28.37 25.31 -15.65
N ARG A 192 29.29 25.58 -16.57
CA ARG A 192 29.68 26.95 -16.92
C ARG A 192 28.50 27.66 -17.60
N ARG A 193 28.07 28.79 -17.03
CA ARG A 193 27.05 29.66 -17.63
C ARG A 193 27.67 30.95 -18.14
N THR A 194 27.23 31.38 -19.32
CA THR A 194 27.57 32.69 -19.87
C THR A 194 26.52 33.69 -19.42
N ASN A 195 26.92 34.66 -18.61
CA ASN A 195 26.03 35.71 -18.11
C ASN A 195 25.69 36.69 -19.25
N LEU A 196 24.58 36.41 -19.94
CA LEU A 196 24.05 37.30 -20.97
C LEU A 196 23.21 38.42 -20.32
N PRO A 197 23.23 39.64 -20.88
CA PRO A 197 22.34 40.72 -20.44
C PRO A 197 20.88 40.25 -20.44
N GLY A 198 20.21 40.43 -19.28
CA GLY A 198 18.82 40.04 -19.08
C GLY A 198 18.59 38.55 -18.79
N ALA A 199 19.63 37.75 -18.48
CA ALA A 199 19.50 36.36 -18.07
C ALA A 199 18.52 36.20 -16.88
N GLU A 200 18.64 37.05 -15.86
CA GLU A 200 17.75 37.06 -14.69
C GLU A 200 16.26 37.22 -15.08
N GLY A 201 15.96 38.21 -15.93
CA GLY A 201 14.59 38.42 -16.38
C GLY A 201 14.06 37.27 -17.25
N ARG A 202 14.93 36.56 -17.99
CA ARG A 202 14.55 35.36 -18.75
C ARG A 202 14.26 34.20 -17.81
N TYR A 203 15.13 33.97 -16.83
CA TYR A 203 14.97 32.97 -15.78
C TYR A 203 13.64 33.13 -15.05
N GLN A 204 13.33 34.33 -14.55
CA GLN A 204 12.09 34.59 -13.82
C GLN A 204 10.84 34.27 -14.66
N ARG A 205 10.81 34.70 -15.93
CA ARG A 205 9.69 34.40 -16.84
C ARG A 205 9.59 32.92 -17.20
N ALA A 206 10.73 32.26 -17.39
CA ALA A 206 10.79 30.85 -17.74
C ALA A 206 10.31 29.98 -16.55
N CYS A 207 10.75 30.27 -15.34
CA CYS A 207 10.32 29.57 -14.13
C CYS A 207 8.85 29.82 -13.79
N ALA A 208 8.36 31.05 -14.00
CA ALA A 208 6.93 31.36 -13.83
C ALA A 208 6.00 30.60 -14.80
N SER A 209 6.54 29.98 -15.86
CA SER A 209 5.74 29.18 -16.80
C SER A 209 5.42 27.77 -16.30
N PHE A 210 6.03 27.33 -15.19
CA PHE A 210 5.86 25.99 -14.64
C PHE A 210 5.02 26.01 -13.35
N PRO A 211 4.01 25.13 -13.22
CA PRO A 211 3.22 25.01 -12.00
C PRO A 211 3.99 24.50 -10.76
N SER A 212 5.10 23.79 -10.97
CA SER A 212 5.92 23.25 -9.88
C SER A 212 7.41 23.17 -10.26
N PRO A 213 8.31 23.17 -9.26
CA PRO A 213 9.75 22.99 -9.51
C PRO A 213 10.08 21.65 -10.17
N ASP A 214 9.36 20.57 -9.81
CA ASP A 214 9.56 19.24 -10.39
C ASP A 214 9.25 19.20 -11.90
N LEU A 215 8.21 19.93 -12.33
CA LEU A 215 7.89 20.07 -13.76
C LEU A 215 8.96 20.89 -14.49
N ALA A 216 9.47 21.95 -13.86
CA ALA A 216 10.57 22.74 -14.40
C ALA A 216 11.84 21.89 -14.58
N GLN A 217 12.21 21.07 -13.58
CA GLN A 217 13.34 20.15 -13.66
C GLN A 217 13.15 19.09 -14.75
N THR A 218 11.94 18.51 -14.84
CA THR A 218 11.63 17.52 -15.87
C THR A 218 11.81 18.10 -17.28
N GLU A 219 11.31 19.30 -17.53
CA GLU A 219 11.47 19.95 -18.83
C GLU A 219 12.88 20.45 -19.09
N PHE A 220 13.59 20.90 -18.05
CA PHE A 220 15.02 21.21 -18.14
C PHE A 220 15.81 20.01 -18.66
N LEU A 221 15.69 18.85 -18.00
CA LEU A 221 16.35 17.62 -18.42
C LEU A 221 15.90 17.16 -19.83
N LYS A 222 14.63 17.37 -20.18
CA LYS A 222 14.09 16.99 -21.50
C LYS A 222 14.63 17.86 -22.64
N THR A 223 14.93 19.13 -22.37
CA THR A 223 15.33 20.11 -23.39
C THR A 223 16.84 20.27 -23.56
N GLY A 224 17.62 19.49 -22.82
CA GLY A 224 19.09 19.45 -22.91
C GLY A 224 19.80 19.46 -21.56
N GLY A 225 19.06 19.70 -20.47
CA GLY A 225 19.56 19.60 -19.11
C GLY A 225 20.70 20.56 -18.82
N PRO A 226 21.56 20.21 -17.86
CA PRO A 226 22.66 21.03 -17.41
C PRO A 226 23.69 21.34 -18.50
N GLU A 227 23.88 20.44 -19.45
CA GLU A 227 24.78 20.63 -20.58
C GLU A 227 24.30 21.75 -21.51
N ARG A 228 22.97 21.86 -21.69
CA ARG A 228 22.38 22.82 -22.61
C ARG A 228 21.07 23.42 -22.08
N ASP A 229 21.22 24.44 -21.25
CA ASP A 229 20.10 25.23 -20.76
C ASP A 229 19.55 26.20 -21.84
N ARG A 230 18.68 25.68 -22.72
CA ARG A 230 18.07 26.47 -23.80
C ARG A 230 17.03 27.48 -23.30
N ARG A 231 16.44 27.22 -22.14
CA ARG A 231 15.31 28.01 -21.60
C ARG A 231 15.74 28.99 -20.51
N GLY A 232 17.00 28.93 -20.07
CA GLY A 232 17.52 29.78 -19.01
C GLY A 232 16.94 29.41 -17.65
N LEU A 233 16.74 28.11 -17.39
CA LEU A 233 16.14 27.61 -16.15
C LEU A 233 17.17 27.45 -15.01
N ASP A 234 18.46 27.40 -15.32
CA ASP A 234 19.56 27.16 -14.38
C ASP A 234 20.69 28.19 -14.64
N PRO A 235 20.49 29.46 -14.22
CA PRO A 235 21.42 30.56 -14.47
C PRO A 235 22.70 30.48 -13.65
N ASP A 236 22.65 29.86 -12.46
CA ASP A 236 23.79 29.57 -11.60
C ASP A 236 24.61 28.37 -12.07
N GLY A 237 24.00 27.48 -12.86
CA GLY A 237 24.68 26.35 -13.47
C GLY A 237 24.90 25.21 -12.49
N ASP A 238 24.04 25.08 -11.49
CA ASP A 238 24.10 24.01 -10.51
C ASP A 238 23.38 22.74 -10.98
N GLY A 239 22.74 22.76 -12.16
CA GLY A 239 22.00 21.62 -12.71
C GLY A 239 20.60 21.43 -12.11
N TYR A 240 20.15 22.35 -11.25
CA TYR A 240 18.84 22.35 -10.62
C TYR A 240 18.01 23.54 -11.14
N ALA A 241 17.01 23.22 -11.95
CA ALA A 241 16.18 24.20 -12.60
C ALA A 241 15.30 24.96 -11.59
N CYS A 242 15.25 26.28 -11.73
CA CYS A 242 14.39 27.15 -10.94
C CYS A 242 14.65 26.98 -9.43
N SER A 243 13.61 26.67 -8.65
CA SER A 243 13.70 26.41 -7.22
C SER A 243 13.69 24.92 -6.88
N TRP A 244 14.07 24.06 -7.83
CA TRP A 244 14.05 22.61 -7.62
C TRP A 244 15.09 22.17 -6.59
N ASP A 245 14.71 21.26 -5.70
CA ASP A 245 15.53 20.80 -4.60
C ASP A 245 15.68 19.26 -4.66
N PRO A 246 16.90 18.72 -4.84
CA PRO A 246 17.12 17.28 -4.87
C PRO A 246 17.09 16.62 -3.48
N ARG A 247 17.21 17.39 -2.39
CA ARG A 247 17.38 16.86 -1.02
C ARG A 247 16.24 15.97 -0.56
N PRO A 248 14.94 16.27 -0.80
CA PRO A 248 13.85 15.39 -0.42
C PRO A 248 13.94 14.00 -1.08
N PHE A 249 14.32 13.94 -2.36
CA PHE A 249 14.49 12.69 -3.09
C PHE A 249 15.67 11.85 -2.57
N ARG A 250 16.80 12.51 -2.28
CA ARG A 250 17.98 11.86 -1.69
C ARG A 250 17.68 11.27 -0.31
N LYS A 251 16.94 12.01 0.52
CA LYS A 251 16.53 11.54 1.86
C LYS A 251 15.61 10.33 1.78
N ALA A 252 14.68 10.32 0.83
CA ALA A 252 13.73 9.20 0.67
C ALA A 252 14.38 7.90 0.19
N ALA A 253 15.50 7.97 -0.56
CA ALA A 253 16.19 6.79 -1.08
C ALA A 253 17.25 6.21 -0.13
N GLY A 254 17.76 7.01 0.81
CA GLY A 254 18.75 6.60 1.81
C GLY A 254 18.17 6.32 3.20
N GLY A 255 16.85 6.20 3.29
CA GLY A 255 16.13 5.82 4.51
C GLY A 255 16.07 4.31 4.70
#